data_AF-A0A974E2W4-F1
#
_entry.id   AF-A0A974E2W4-F1
#
_cell.length_a   1.000
_cell.length_b   1.000
_cell.length_c   1.000
_cell.angle_alpha   90.00
_cell.angle_beta   90.00
_cell.angle_gamma   90.00
#
_symmetry.space_group_name_H-M   'P 1'
#
loop_
_entity.id
_entity.type
_entity.pdbx_description
1 polymer ?
#
loop_
_entity_poly.entity_id
_entity_poly.type
_entity_poly.pdbx_seq_one_letter_code
_entity_poly.pdbx_strand_id
1 'polypeptide(L)'
;MDDLEKESVLETVTPGEVRKVCVLLEGSGAQKENGHQAKKFMGDEEELSKKHPKWKVVFLIAYSGKGYHGMQRNVGTSQFKTIEDELVQALVLSECIPDNHAEDMKKMSFQRCARTDKGVSAAGQVVSLKIWLIDNVVEKINENLPSHIRILDDNFRLNQETLNRVNELLAIYKGTHNFHNFTSQKGPRDPSAKRYIMEMHCEPPFQQGGLVLAVIKVKGQSFMMHQIRKMIRLVIAVVKGYAPTSIIERSWGEEKVDIPKAPGLGLVFERVHFEKYNRHFGNDGLHESLNWAEEEEKIEAFKKEHIYPTIIQTVKEKSMLTWLATLPIHDNDATSLQHNKRLGLR
;
A
#
# COMPACT_ATOMS: atom_id res chain seq x y z
N MET A 1 7.91 -30.17 45.54
CA MET A 1 6.78 -30.69 44.71
C MET A 1 5.93 -29.54 44.17
N ASP A 2 5.93 -28.37 44.85
CA ASP A 2 5.16 -27.18 44.46
C ASP A 2 5.76 -26.28 43.35
N ASP A 3 7.05 -26.43 42.99
CA ASP A 3 7.67 -25.59 41.95
C ASP A 3 7.49 -26.14 40.52
N LEU A 4 7.09 -27.41 40.37
CA LEU A 4 6.90 -28.05 39.06
C LEU A 4 5.47 -27.86 38.51
N GLU A 5 4.49 -27.49 39.34
CA GLU A 5 3.11 -27.24 38.86
C GLU A 5 2.92 -25.83 38.28
N LYS A 6 3.71 -24.83 38.73
CA LYS A 6 3.65 -23.45 38.21
C LYS A 6 4.12 -23.29 36.77
N GLU A 7 4.98 -24.18 36.27
CA GLU A 7 5.41 -24.19 34.86
C GLU A 7 4.33 -24.73 33.91
N SER A 8 3.31 -25.45 34.40
CA SER A 8 2.29 -26.09 33.55
C SER A 8 1.11 -25.20 33.16
N VAL A 9 0.92 -24.04 33.79
CA VAL A 9 -0.28 -23.20 33.62
C VAL A 9 -0.13 -22.17 32.47
N LEU A 10 1.08 -21.98 31.94
CA LEU A 10 1.36 -21.05 30.83
C LEU A 10 1.25 -21.68 29.42
N GLU A 11 0.90 -22.97 29.30
CA GLU A 11 0.70 -23.63 28.00
C GLU A 11 -0.62 -23.29 27.29
N THR A 12 -1.49 -22.46 27.88
CA THR A 12 -2.64 -21.93 27.15
C THR A 12 -2.20 -20.80 26.23
N VAL A 13 -2.09 -21.11 24.93
CA VAL A 13 -1.84 -20.16 23.84
C VAL A 13 -2.65 -18.86 24.04
N THR A 14 -1.99 -17.79 24.48
CA THR A 14 -2.59 -16.46 24.66
C THR A 14 -2.74 -15.77 23.30
N PRO A 15 -3.93 -15.27 22.95
CA PRO A 15 -4.10 -14.51 21.72
C PRO A 15 -3.20 -13.27 21.71
N GLY A 16 -2.57 -13.00 20.58
CA GLY A 16 -1.75 -11.82 20.37
C GLY A 16 -2.34 -10.93 19.28
N GLU A 17 -2.17 -9.63 19.44
CA GLU A 17 -2.43 -8.62 18.41
C GLU A 17 -1.11 -8.10 17.86
N VAL A 18 -0.98 -8.18 16.54
CA VAL A 18 0.17 -7.72 15.79
C VAL A 18 -0.30 -6.68 14.80
N ARG A 19 0.47 -5.62 14.66
CA ARG A 19 0.25 -4.60 13.64
C ARG A 19 1.29 -4.67 12.55
N LYS A 20 0.87 -4.42 11.32
CA LYS A 20 1.76 -4.07 10.23
C LYS A 20 1.48 -2.63 9.83
N VAL A 21 2.47 -1.77 10.05
CA VAL A 21 2.55 -0.45 9.45
C VAL A 21 2.99 -0.63 7.99
N CYS A 22 2.10 -0.31 7.08
CA CYS A 22 2.37 -0.19 5.65
C CYS A 22 2.64 1.29 5.35
N VAL A 23 3.81 1.55 4.76
CA VAL A 23 4.19 2.90 4.34
C VAL A 23 3.78 3.10 2.88
N LEU A 24 2.95 4.12 2.64
CA LEU A 24 2.65 4.63 1.31
C LEU A 24 3.62 5.79 1.04
N LEU A 25 4.49 5.60 0.06
CA LEU A 25 5.59 6.53 -0.22
C LEU A 25 5.10 7.75 -1.00
N GLU A 26 5.38 8.96 -0.50
CA GLU A 26 5.36 10.20 -1.26
C GLU A 26 6.78 10.81 -1.28
N GLY A 27 7.20 11.33 -2.43
CA GLY A 27 8.52 11.93 -2.65
C GLY A 27 8.65 13.30 -2.00
N SER A 28 9.67 13.48 -1.15
CA SER A 28 9.97 14.71 -0.44
C SER A 28 10.70 15.75 -1.30
N GLY A 29 10.21 16.99 -1.29
CA GLY A 29 10.94 18.17 -1.76
C GLY A 29 10.94 19.25 -0.67
N ALA A 30 12.14 19.67 -0.24
CA ALA A 30 12.38 20.63 0.82
C ALA A 30 11.83 22.04 0.52
N GLN A 31 11.34 22.73 1.56
CA GLN A 31 10.99 24.16 1.52
C GLN A 31 12.13 25.01 2.10
N LYS A 32 12.43 26.13 1.42
CA LYS A 32 13.05 27.32 2.04
C LYS A 32 11.99 28.41 2.14
N GLU A 33 11.97 29.10 3.27
CA GLU A 33 11.14 30.25 3.57
C GLU A 33 11.57 31.51 2.79
N ASN A 34 10.61 32.36 2.44
CA ASN A 34 10.65 33.81 2.67
C ASN A 34 9.27 34.41 2.34
N GLY A 35 8.78 35.28 3.23
CA GLY A 35 7.45 35.90 3.13
C GLY A 35 7.43 37.29 2.51
N HIS A 36 6.24 37.75 2.12
CA HIS A 36 5.61 39.03 2.51
C HIS A 36 4.22 39.20 1.85
N GLN A 37 3.39 40.02 2.49
CA GLN A 37 1.94 40.21 2.37
C GLN A 37 1.46 40.98 1.12
N ALA A 38 0.22 40.73 0.66
CA ALA A 38 -0.93 41.68 0.73
C ALA A 38 -2.13 41.39 -0.24
N LYS A 39 -3.31 41.19 0.37
CA LYS A 39 -4.71 41.60 0.05
C LYS A 39 -5.34 41.59 -1.38
N LYS A 40 -6.32 40.67 -1.52
CA LYS A 40 -7.81 40.79 -1.76
C LYS A 40 -8.39 41.23 -3.13
N PHE A 41 -9.23 40.35 -3.72
CA PHE A 41 -10.61 40.50 -4.27
C PHE A 41 -10.98 39.14 -4.93
N MET A 42 -11.60 38.16 -4.27
CA MET A 42 -13.03 37.89 -3.97
C MET A 42 -13.97 37.75 -5.18
N GLY A 43 -14.58 36.55 -5.27
CA GLY A 43 -15.75 36.23 -6.09
C GLY A 43 -15.43 35.21 -7.17
N ASP A 44 -15.69 33.92 -6.88
CA ASP A 44 -15.92 32.79 -7.82
C ASP A 44 -15.10 31.51 -7.51
N GLU A 45 -13.98 31.61 -6.78
CA GLU A 45 -13.19 30.41 -6.38
C GLU A 45 -13.77 29.63 -5.18
N GLU A 46 -14.74 30.20 -4.46
CA GLU A 46 -15.14 29.70 -3.13
C GLU A 46 -16.06 28.47 -3.19
N GLU A 47 -16.84 28.28 -4.25
CA GLU A 47 -17.77 27.14 -4.35
C GLU A 47 -17.11 25.79 -4.74
N LEU A 48 -15.99 25.80 -5.46
CA LEU A 48 -15.29 24.55 -5.83
C LEU A 48 -14.31 24.06 -4.74
N SER A 49 -14.02 24.90 -3.74
CA SER A 49 -13.03 24.61 -2.69
C SER A 49 -13.44 23.52 -1.69
N LYS A 50 -14.65 22.95 -1.83
CA LYS A 50 -15.18 21.88 -0.97
C LYS A 50 -15.00 20.44 -1.48
N LYS A 51 -14.22 20.18 -2.54
CA LYS A 51 -13.96 18.80 -2.97
C LYS A 51 -12.47 18.54 -3.20
N HIS A 52 -11.92 17.65 -2.37
CA HIS A 52 -10.59 17.03 -2.41
C HIS A 52 -9.37 17.87 -1.94
N PRO A 53 -8.61 17.40 -0.94
CA PRO A 53 -7.31 18.00 -0.58
C PRO A 53 -6.33 17.93 -1.77
N LYS A 54 -5.48 18.95 -1.94
CA LYS A 54 -4.44 19.02 -2.98
C LYS A 54 -3.19 18.26 -2.52
N TRP A 55 -2.70 17.32 -3.32
CA TRP A 55 -1.56 16.45 -3.01
C TRP A 55 -0.40 16.66 -3.98
N LYS A 56 0.84 16.64 -3.48
CA LYS A 56 2.04 16.63 -4.31
C LYS A 56 2.37 15.18 -4.67
N VAL A 57 2.41 14.88 -5.97
CA VAL A 57 2.58 13.51 -6.50
C VAL A 57 3.78 13.42 -7.42
N VAL A 58 4.23 12.19 -7.66
CA VAL A 58 5.24 11.83 -8.65
C VAL A 58 4.65 10.75 -9.56
N PHE A 59 4.84 10.88 -10.88
CA PHE A 59 4.46 9.87 -11.86
C PHE A 59 5.69 9.41 -12.64
N LEU A 60 5.86 8.10 -12.75
CA LEU A 60 6.68 7.47 -13.79
C LEU A 60 5.84 7.37 -15.06
N ILE A 61 6.38 7.84 -16.19
CA ILE A 61 5.67 7.92 -17.46
C ILE A 61 6.56 7.31 -18.55
N ALA A 62 5.94 6.52 -19.42
CA ALA A 62 6.52 6.09 -20.69
C ALA A 62 5.73 6.63 -21.87
N TYR A 63 6.42 6.93 -22.97
CA TYR A 63 5.79 7.40 -24.21
C TYR A 63 6.62 7.11 -25.45
N SER A 64 5.92 6.95 -26.58
CA SER A 64 6.50 7.10 -27.92
C SER A 64 6.54 8.57 -28.30
N GLY A 65 7.72 9.09 -28.64
CA GLY A 65 7.90 10.49 -29.06
C GLY A 65 7.44 10.78 -30.49
N LYS A 66 7.07 9.74 -31.27
CA LYS A 66 6.65 9.90 -32.66
C LYS A 66 5.40 10.79 -32.75
N GLY A 67 5.49 11.87 -33.53
CA GLY A 67 4.41 12.85 -33.68
C GLY A 67 4.41 13.99 -32.65
N TYR A 68 5.32 13.98 -31.68
CA TYR A 68 5.41 14.99 -30.63
C TYR A 68 6.67 15.85 -30.74
N HIS A 69 6.54 17.13 -30.38
CA HIS A 69 7.65 18.09 -30.36
C HIS A 69 8.36 18.13 -29.01
N GLY A 70 8.60 16.94 -28.46
CA GLY A 70 9.32 16.76 -27.21
C GLY A 70 8.42 16.71 -25.98
N MET A 71 9.06 16.70 -24.81
CA MET A 71 8.37 16.60 -23.51
C MET A 71 7.66 17.90 -23.14
N GLN A 72 8.41 19.00 -23.16
CA GLN A 72 7.99 20.26 -22.55
C GLN A 72 7.02 21.04 -23.45
N ARG A 73 5.93 21.56 -22.87
CA ARG A 73 5.03 22.49 -23.59
C ARG A 73 5.76 23.74 -24.06
N ASN A 74 5.47 24.13 -25.30
CA ASN A 74 5.95 25.39 -25.90
C ASN A 74 4.80 26.40 -25.96
N VAL A 75 4.74 27.30 -24.98
CA VAL A 75 3.71 28.34 -24.91
C VAL A 75 3.90 29.32 -26.09
N GLY A 76 2.89 29.45 -26.95
CA GLY A 76 2.89 30.39 -28.09
C GLY A 76 3.09 29.77 -29.48
N THR A 77 3.22 28.44 -29.60
CA THR A 77 3.26 27.76 -30.92
C THR A 77 2.28 26.59 -30.92
N SER A 78 1.06 26.83 -31.41
CA SER A 78 -0.06 25.86 -31.37
C SER A 78 0.02 24.75 -32.44
N GLN A 79 1.01 24.78 -33.33
CA GLN A 79 1.03 23.88 -34.48
C GLN A 79 1.38 22.43 -34.13
N PHE A 80 2.06 22.19 -33.01
CA PHE A 80 2.52 20.84 -32.69
C PHE A 80 2.41 20.48 -31.21
N LYS A 81 1.76 19.35 -30.94
CA LYS A 81 1.56 18.83 -29.59
C LYS A 81 2.87 18.28 -28.98
N THR A 82 2.95 18.38 -27.67
CA THR A 82 4.02 17.83 -26.81
C THR A 82 3.45 16.75 -25.90
N ILE A 83 4.33 16.01 -25.21
CA ILE A 83 3.88 15.00 -24.24
C ILE A 83 3.15 15.65 -23.06
N GLU A 84 3.63 16.80 -22.58
CA GLU A 84 2.94 17.55 -21.53
C GLU A 84 1.59 18.12 -21.98
N ASP A 85 1.37 18.36 -23.28
CA ASP A 85 0.05 18.74 -23.80
C ASP A 85 -0.99 17.66 -23.53
N GLU A 86 -0.70 16.42 -23.91
CA GLU A 86 -1.57 15.26 -23.69
C GLU A 86 -1.72 14.96 -22.19
N LEU A 87 -0.64 15.01 -21.41
CA LEU A 87 -0.69 14.74 -19.97
C LEU A 87 -1.58 15.73 -19.24
N VAL A 88 -1.42 17.03 -19.50
CA VAL A 88 -2.22 18.07 -18.84
C VAL A 88 -3.66 18.02 -19.31
N GLN A 89 -3.92 17.73 -20.59
CA GLN A 89 -5.28 17.50 -21.08
C GLN A 89 -5.94 16.32 -20.35
N ALA A 90 -5.24 15.19 -20.21
CA ALA A 90 -5.73 14.04 -19.47
C ALA A 90 -5.96 14.35 -17.98
N LEU A 91 -5.12 15.17 -17.36
CA LEU A 91 -5.30 15.61 -15.96
C LEU A 91 -6.54 16.50 -15.77
N VAL A 92 -6.88 17.35 -16.75
CA VAL A 92 -8.12 18.13 -16.74
C VAL A 92 -9.33 17.23 -16.94
N LEU A 93 -9.30 16.37 -17.97
CA LEU A 93 -10.42 15.48 -18.31
C LEU A 93 -10.73 14.47 -17.20
N SER A 94 -9.72 14.06 -16.44
CA SER A 94 -9.89 13.21 -15.27
C SER A 94 -10.28 13.97 -14.00
N GLU A 95 -10.47 15.30 -14.04
CA GLU A 95 -10.76 16.15 -12.89
C GLU A 95 -9.66 16.15 -11.81
N CYS A 96 -8.41 15.85 -12.18
CA CYS A 96 -7.26 15.90 -11.27
C CYS A 96 -6.75 17.33 -11.04
N ILE A 97 -7.02 18.25 -11.97
CA ILE A 97 -6.68 19.68 -11.85
C ILE A 97 -7.81 20.53 -12.44
N PRO A 98 -8.02 21.76 -11.93
CA PRO A 98 -8.92 22.72 -12.58
C PRO A 98 -8.35 23.24 -13.90
N ASP A 99 -9.22 23.70 -14.80
CA ASP A 99 -8.85 24.24 -16.13
C ASP A 99 -7.79 25.35 -16.05
N ASN A 100 -7.90 26.22 -15.05
CA ASN A 100 -6.98 27.35 -14.87
C ASN A 100 -5.53 26.91 -14.53
N HIS A 101 -5.30 25.65 -14.14
CA HIS A 101 -3.96 25.07 -13.95
C HIS A 101 -3.37 24.52 -15.26
N ALA A 102 -4.22 24.20 -16.25
CA ALA A 102 -3.76 23.76 -17.56
C ALA A 102 -3.14 24.91 -18.38
N GLU A 103 -3.64 26.13 -18.17
CA GLU A 103 -3.10 27.35 -18.76
C GLU A 103 -1.75 27.74 -18.14
N ASP A 104 -1.62 27.61 -16.81
CA ASP A 104 -0.39 27.89 -16.07
C ASP A 104 -0.01 26.72 -15.16
N MET A 105 0.88 25.87 -15.70
CA MET A 105 1.41 24.70 -15.01
C MET A 105 2.20 25.05 -13.72
N LYS A 106 2.57 26.32 -13.50
CA LYS A 106 3.20 26.75 -12.24
C LYS A 106 2.23 26.65 -11.06
N LYS A 107 0.92 26.83 -11.29
CA LYS A 107 -0.13 26.73 -10.24
C LYS A 107 -0.22 25.32 -9.65
N MET A 108 0.04 24.29 -10.47
CA MET A 108 0.17 22.91 -10.00
C MET A 108 1.61 22.51 -9.64
N SER A 109 2.55 23.45 -9.55
CA SER A 109 3.96 23.18 -9.24
C SER A 109 4.57 22.06 -10.10
N PHE A 110 4.25 22.02 -11.40
CA PHE A 110 4.68 20.95 -12.29
C PHE A 110 6.19 21.01 -12.55
N GLN A 111 6.85 19.86 -12.42
CA GLN A 111 8.26 19.66 -12.69
C GLN A 111 8.44 18.36 -13.49
N ARG A 112 9.43 18.34 -14.36
CA ARG A 112 9.85 17.18 -15.15
C ARG A 112 11.33 16.93 -14.91
N CYS A 113 11.75 15.67 -14.85
CA CYS A 113 13.15 15.31 -14.64
C CYS A 113 13.99 15.52 -15.91
N ALA A 114 13.47 15.14 -17.08
CA ALA A 114 14.18 15.31 -18.34
C ALA A 114 13.33 16.05 -19.37
N ARG A 115 13.94 16.97 -20.11
CA ARG A 115 13.38 17.50 -21.35
C ARG A 115 13.85 16.60 -22.48
N THR A 116 12.92 16.02 -23.24
CA THR A 116 13.25 15.24 -24.44
C THR A 116 12.96 16.06 -25.68
N ASP A 117 13.83 15.97 -26.68
CA ASP A 117 13.67 16.65 -27.96
C ASP A 117 12.54 16.05 -28.81
N LYS A 118 12.22 16.72 -29.92
CA LYS A 118 11.23 16.27 -30.90
C LYS A 118 11.49 14.82 -31.34
N GLY A 119 10.46 13.99 -31.31
CA GLY A 119 10.53 12.59 -31.76
C GLY A 119 11.15 11.62 -30.75
N VAL A 120 11.78 12.10 -29.67
CA VAL A 120 12.46 11.24 -28.68
C VAL A 120 11.44 10.53 -27.79
N SER A 121 11.56 9.20 -27.68
CA SER A 121 10.73 8.36 -26.81
C SER A 121 11.37 8.22 -25.43
N ALA A 122 10.58 7.91 -24.40
CA ALA A 122 11.08 7.64 -23.05
C ALA A 122 10.35 6.44 -22.44
N ALA A 123 11.10 5.56 -21.77
CA ALA A 123 10.54 4.43 -21.03
C ALA A 123 10.39 4.72 -19.52
N GLY A 124 11.00 5.80 -19.02
CA GLY A 124 11.06 6.12 -17.59
C GLY A 124 11.21 7.61 -17.32
N GLN A 125 10.41 8.43 -18.00
CA GLN A 125 10.31 9.85 -17.66
C GLN A 125 9.66 9.99 -16.29
N VAL A 126 10.10 10.97 -15.49
CA VAL A 126 9.51 11.24 -14.18
C VAL A 126 9.02 12.68 -14.13
N VAL A 127 7.81 12.88 -13.63
CA VAL A 127 7.22 14.20 -13.41
C VAL A 127 6.69 14.31 -11.99
N SER A 128 6.64 15.54 -11.45
CA SER A 128 5.97 15.81 -10.16
C SER A 128 5.07 17.03 -10.27
N LEU A 129 3.93 17.00 -9.60
CA LEU A 129 2.90 18.04 -9.69
C LEU A 129 1.94 17.97 -8.50
N LYS A 130 1.11 19.00 -8.33
CA LYS A 130 0.04 19.05 -7.34
C LYS A 130 -1.30 18.79 -8.04
N ILE A 131 -2.04 17.80 -7.56
CA ILE A 131 -3.35 17.42 -8.10
C ILE A 131 -4.37 17.32 -6.98
N TRP A 132 -5.66 17.41 -7.31
CA TRP A 132 -6.71 16.81 -6.52
C TRP A 132 -6.57 15.30 -6.62
N LEU A 133 -6.46 14.66 -5.46
CA LEU A 133 -6.43 13.22 -5.44
C LEU A 133 -7.85 12.67 -5.55
N ILE A 134 -8.11 11.99 -6.65
CA ILE A 134 -9.33 11.23 -6.93
C ILE A 134 -9.05 9.72 -6.92
N ASP A 135 -10.12 8.93 -6.86
CA ASP A 135 -10.03 7.48 -6.90
C ASP A 135 -9.59 6.97 -8.28
N ASN A 136 -8.75 5.93 -8.29
CA ASN A 136 -8.17 5.31 -9.48
C ASN A 136 -7.47 6.33 -10.40
N VAL A 137 -6.75 7.28 -9.81
CA VAL A 137 -6.14 8.42 -10.51
C VAL A 137 -5.29 8.01 -11.73
N VAL A 138 -4.50 6.94 -11.62
CA VAL A 138 -3.64 6.47 -12.72
C VAL A 138 -4.46 5.88 -13.85
N GLU A 139 -5.48 5.07 -13.52
CA GLU A 139 -6.39 4.48 -14.51
C GLU A 139 -7.16 5.57 -15.25
N LYS A 140 -7.78 6.50 -14.52
CA LYS A 140 -8.54 7.63 -15.11
C LYS A 140 -7.68 8.53 -15.98
N ILE A 141 -6.45 8.83 -15.58
CA ILE A 141 -5.53 9.60 -16.43
C ILE A 141 -5.18 8.78 -17.68
N ASN A 142 -4.87 7.49 -17.53
CA ASN A 142 -4.51 6.61 -18.65
C ASN A 142 -5.66 6.37 -19.65
N GLU A 143 -6.93 6.35 -19.20
CA GLU A 143 -8.13 6.29 -20.06
C GLU A 143 -8.23 7.51 -20.98
N ASN A 144 -7.74 8.67 -20.51
CA ASN A 144 -7.71 9.92 -21.25
C ASN A 144 -6.38 10.15 -22.00
N LEU A 145 -5.44 9.21 -21.94
CA LEU A 145 -4.18 9.25 -22.66
C LEU A 145 -4.20 8.34 -23.90
N PRO A 146 -3.62 8.77 -25.03
CA PRO A 146 -3.46 7.90 -26.18
C PRO A 146 -2.58 6.69 -25.85
N SER A 147 -2.79 5.56 -26.53
CA SER A 147 -2.19 4.26 -26.16
C SER A 147 -0.67 4.25 -26.05
N HIS A 148 0.01 5.15 -26.76
CA HIS A 148 1.46 5.30 -26.77
C HIS A 148 2.00 6.27 -25.72
N ILE A 149 1.19 6.74 -24.75
CA ILE A 149 1.60 7.48 -23.55
C ILE A 149 0.95 6.82 -22.35
N ARG A 150 1.73 6.42 -21.35
CA ARG A 150 1.23 5.72 -20.16
C ARG A 150 1.93 6.20 -18.89
N ILE A 151 1.13 6.47 -17.87
CA ILE A 151 1.61 6.53 -16.49
C ILE A 151 1.79 5.09 -16.03
N LEU A 152 3.03 4.75 -15.67
CA LEU A 152 3.47 3.42 -15.25
C LEU A 152 3.42 3.24 -13.73
N ASP A 153 3.51 4.34 -12.97
CA ASP A 153 3.56 4.28 -11.51
C ASP A 153 2.17 4.25 -10.90
N ASP A 154 1.78 3.06 -10.46
CA ASP A 154 0.61 2.79 -9.65
C ASP A 154 0.94 3.03 -8.16
N ASN A 155 1.23 4.30 -7.84
CA ASN A 155 1.39 4.77 -6.46
C ASN A 155 0.08 4.49 -5.72
N PHE A 156 0.02 3.29 -5.18
CA PHE A 156 -1.12 2.71 -4.49
C PHE A 156 -1.57 3.65 -3.38
N ARG A 157 -2.74 4.26 -3.56
CA ARG A 157 -3.36 5.13 -2.57
C ARG A 157 -4.50 4.37 -1.92
N LEU A 158 -4.43 4.29 -0.59
CA LEU A 158 -5.48 3.68 0.20
C LEU A 158 -6.64 4.68 0.38
N ASN A 159 -7.34 5.00 -0.72
CA ASN A 159 -8.61 5.73 -0.65
C ASN A 159 -9.70 4.87 0.01
N GLN A 160 -10.88 5.43 0.27
CA GLN A 160 -11.93 4.72 1.01
C GLN A 160 -12.37 3.43 0.29
N GLU A 161 -12.50 3.45 -1.03
CA GLU A 161 -12.86 2.27 -1.82
C GLU A 161 -11.80 1.17 -1.73
N THR A 162 -10.53 1.52 -1.90
CA THR A 162 -9.40 0.59 -1.79
C THR A 162 -9.24 0.09 -0.36
N LEU A 163 -9.47 0.94 0.65
CA LEU A 163 -9.49 0.55 2.05
C LEU A 163 -10.60 -0.48 2.32
N ASN A 164 -11.80 -0.25 1.77
CA ASN A 164 -12.92 -1.19 1.88
C ASN A 164 -12.55 -2.52 1.21
N ARG A 165 -12.00 -2.50 0.00
CA ARG A 165 -11.53 -3.69 -0.70
C ARG A 165 -10.43 -4.42 0.06
N VAL A 166 -9.47 -3.71 0.62
CA VAL A 166 -8.44 -4.28 1.50
C VAL A 166 -9.09 -4.95 2.71
N ASN A 167 -10.05 -4.29 3.36
CA ASN A 167 -10.75 -4.84 4.51
C ASN A 167 -11.61 -6.07 4.18
N GLU A 168 -12.27 -6.11 3.01
CA GLU A 168 -12.96 -7.28 2.50
C GLU A 168 -11.99 -8.47 2.34
N LEU A 169 -10.82 -8.23 1.74
CA LEU A 169 -9.80 -9.26 1.56
C LEU A 169 -9.17 -9.72 2.89
N LEU A 170 -8.96 -8.81 3.84
CA LEU A 170 -8.44 -9.16 5.17
C LEU A 170 -9.47 -9.98 5.97
N ALA A 171 -10.76 -9.67 5.83
CA ALA A 171 -11.85 -10.38 6.49
C ALA A 171 -11.94 -11.86 6.07
N ILE A 172 -11.52 -12.21 4.85
CA ILE A 172 -11.46 -13.60 4.37
C ILE A 172 -10.59 -14.48 5.31
N TYR A 173 -9.53 -13.93 5.91
CA TYR A 173 -8.68 -14.70 6.82
C TYR A 173 -9.33 -15.04 8.16
N LYS A 174 -10.43 -14.39 8.54
CA LYS A 174 -11.12 -14.64 9.81
C LYS A 174 -11.59 -16.09 9.88
N GLY A 175 -11.47 -16.71 11.05
CA GLY A 175 -11.83 -18.11 11.27
C GLY A 175 -10.61 -19.03 11.34
N THR A 176 -10.87 -20.33 11.31
CA THR A 176 -9.85 -21.38 11.38
C THR A 176 -9.55 -21.90 10.00
N HIS A 177 -8.34 -21.65 9.51
CA HIS A 177 -7.89 -22.08 8.19
C HIS A 177 -6.56 -22.83 8.27
N ASN A 178 -6.19 -23.51 7.18
CA ASN A 178 -4.91 -24.18 7.06
C ASN A 178 -3.87 -23.25 6.45
N PHE A 179 -2.94 -22.75 7.26
CA PHE A 179 -1.96 -21.74 6.86
C PHE A 179 -0.63 -22.34 6.36
N HIS A 180 -0.61 -23.58 5.85
CA HIS A 180 0.63 -24.26 5.42
C HIS A 180 1.42 -23.49 4.34
N ASN A 181 0.74 -22.83 3.40
CA ASN A 181 1.38 -21.98 2.38
C ASN A 181 1.92 -20.65 2.95
N PHE A 182 1.43 -20.23 4.12
CA PHE A 182 1.83 -19.01 4.81
C PHE A 182 3.02 -19.21 5.75
N THR A 183 3.68 -20.37 5.72
CA THR A 183 4.92 -20.58 6.46
C THR A 183 5.90 -21.43 5.65
N SER A 184 6.99 -21.83 6.28
CA SER A 184 7.98 -22.76 5.72
C SER A 184 7.86 -24.09 6.47
N GLN A 185 8.26 -25.19 5.82
CA GLN A 185 8.34 -26.53 6.46
C GLN A 185 7.02 -27.10 6.99
N LYS A 186 5.88 -26.67 6.42
CA LYS A 186 4.56 -27.25 6.72
C LYS A 186 3.91 -27.83 5.47
N GLY A 187 3.41 -29.06 5.62
CA GLY A 187 2.64 -29.76 4.61
C GLY A 187 1.14 -29.42 4.68
N PRO A 188 0.40 -29.62 3.58
CA PRO A 188 -1.03 -29.32 3.53
C PRO A 188 -1.89 -30.15 4.49
N ARG A 189 -1.40 -31.30 4.97
CA ARG A 189 -2.13 -32.15 5.92
C ARG A 189 -1.61 -32.06 7.36
N ASP A 190 -0.65 -31.18 7.65
CA ASP A 190 -0.12 -30.99 9.00
C ASP A 190 -1.17 -30.27 9.87
N PRO A 191 -1.75 -30.92 10.91
CA PRO A 191 -2.76 -30.29 11.76
C PRO A 191 -2.24 -29.05 12.48
N SER A 192 -0.93 -29.01 12.76
CA SER A 192 -0.27 -27.88 13.40
C SER A 192 -0.09 -26.67 12.48
N ALA A 193 -0.53 -26.74 11.21
CA ALA A 193 -0.64 -25.58 10.33
C ALA A 193 -2.00 -24.87 10.43
N LYS A 194 -2.98 -25.44 11.14
CA LYS A 194 -4.28 -24.79 11.38
C LYS A 194 -4.12 -23.65 12.38
N ARG A 195 -4.55 -22.45 12.00
CA ARG A 195 -4.51 -21.27 12.86
C ARG A 195 -5.85 -20.57 12.86
N TYR A 196 -6.15 -19.93 13.98
CA TYR A 196 -7.39 -19.20 14.18
C TYR A 196 -7.11 -17.69 14.19
N ILE A 197 -7.62 -16.99 13.18
CA ILE A 197 -7.61 -15.53 13.11
C ILE A 197 -8.94 -15.04 13.67
N MET A 198 -8.87 -14.23 14.72
CA MET A 198 -10.03 -13.68 15.40
C MET A 198 -10.54 -12.44 14.65
N GLU A 199 -9.61 -11.60 14.22
CA GLU A 199 -9.89 -10.35 13.51
C GLU A 199 -8.69 -9.94 12.66
N MET A 200 -8.95 -9.33 11.50
CA MET A 200 -7.93 -8.68 10.69
C MET A 200 -8.56 -7.53 9.91
N HIS A 201 -8.04 -6.31 10.07
CA HIS A 201 -8.53 -5.12 9.37
C HIS A 201 -7.42 -4.08 9.19
N CYS A 202 -7.61 -3.14 8.29
CA CYS A 202 -6.79 -1.98 8.07
C CYS A 202 -7.51 -0.74 8.60
N GLU A 203 -6.82 0.04 9.43
CA GLU A 203 -7.27 1.36 9.87
C GLU A 203 -7.19 2.38 8.74
N PRO A 204 -7.96 3.48 8.81
CA PRO A 204 -7.80 4.61 7.91
C PRO A 204 -6.36 5.12 7.88
N PRO A 205 -5.86 5.54 6.71
CA PRO A 205 -4.51 6.05 6.61
C PRO A 205 -4.35 7.37 7.36
N PHE A 206 -3.18 7.61 7.93
CA PHE A 206 -2.83 8.85 8.62
C PHE A 206 -1.47 9.38 8.18
N GLN A 207 -1.23 10.67 8.40
CA GLN A 207 0.02 11.32 8.03
C GLN A 207 1.01 11.30 9.20
N GLN A 208 2.24 10.86 8.95
CA GLN A 208 3.34 10.90 9.93
C GLN A 208 4.66 11.10 9.21
N GLY A 209 5.47 12.08 9.64
CA GLY A 209 6.82 12.32 9.09
C GLY A 209 6.86 12.60 7.57
N GLY A 210 5.80 13.20 7.03
CA GLY A 210 5.64 13.51 5.61
C GLY A 210 5.27 12.32 4.72
N LEU A 211 4.93 11.16 5.30
CA LEU A 211 4.43 9.99 4.59
C LEU A 211 3.01 9.65 5.03
N VAL A 212 2.28 8.94 4.17
CA VAL A 212 0.97 8.38 4.51
C VAL A 212 1.19 6.95 4.99
N LEU A 213 0.76 6.66 6.21
CA LEU A 213 0.85 5.34 6.82
C LEU A 213 -0.54 4.72 6.90
N ALA A 214 -0.61 3.42 6.64
CA ALA A 214 -1.78 2.61 6.92
C ALA A 214 -1.39 1.49 7.90
N VAL A 215 -2.29 1.16 8.82
CA VAL A 215 -2.01 0.19 9.88
C VAL A 215 -2.98 -0.97 9.75
N ILE A 216 -2.43 -2.14 9.44
CA ILE A 216 -3.17 -3.41 9.42
C ILE A 216 -3.04 -4.03 10.81
N LYS A 217 -4.15 -4.25 11.49
CA LYS A 217 -4.21 -5.04 12.73
C LYS A 217 -4.57 -6.48 12.41
N VAL A 218 -3.93 -7.41 13.09
CA VAL A 218 -4.33 -8.81 13.10
C VAL A 218 -4.33 -9.33 14.53
N LYS A 219 -5.49 -9.83 14.96
CA LYS A 219 -5.66 -10.54 16.22
C LYS A 219 -5.84 -12.02 15.92
N GLY A 220 -4.95 -12.85 16.44
CA GLY A 220 -4.95 -14.29 16.22
C GLY A 220 -4.68 -15.03 17.51
N GLN A 221 -5.15 -16.28 17.57
CA GLN A 221 -4.82 -17.14 18.70
C GLN A 221 -3.32 -17.43 18.74
N SER A 222 -2.72 -17.77 17.61
CA SER A 222 -1.28 -17.92 17.44
C SER A 222 -0.88 -17.68 15.99
N PHE A 223 0.41 -17.45 15.77
CA PHE A 223 0.97 -17.24 14.43
C PHE A 223 2.20 -18.12 14.21
N MET A 224 2.33 -18.68 13.02
CA MET A 224 3.53 -19.39 12.57
C MET A 224 4.58 -18.40 12.07
N MET A 225 5.81 -18.89 11.93
CA MET A 225 6.90 -18.13 11.34
C MET A 225 6.50 -17.61 9.96
N HIS A 226 6.67 -16.30 9.75
CA HIS A 226 6.36 -15.57 8.51
C HIS A 226 4.87 -15.46 8.13
N GLN A 227 3.94 -16.04 8.89
CA GLN A 227 2.51 -16.11 8.54
C GLN A 227 1.94 -14.74 8.20
N ILE A 228 2.05 -13.77 9.11
CA ILE A 228 1.50 -12.42 8.92
C ILE A 228 2.13 -11.74 7.70
N ARG A 229 3.45 -11.89 7.51
CA ARG A 229 4.19 -11.29 6.39
C ARG A 229 3.73 -11.85 5.04
N LYS A 230 3.40 -13.15 4.98
CA LYS A 230 2.85 -13.78 3.77
C LYS A 230 1.38 -13.43 3.55
N MET A 231 0.56 -13.38 4.61
CA MET A 231 -0.86 -12.97 4.53
C MET A 231 -0.99 -11.57 3.90
N ILE A 232 -0.22 -10.61 4.43
CA ILE A 232 -0.22 -9.22 3.95
C ILE A 232 0.31 -9.12 2.52
N ARG A 233 1.35 -9.89 2.17
CA ARG A 233 1.87 -9.91 0.80
C ARG A 233 0.81 -10.41 -0.19
N LEU A 234 0.07 -11.47 0.15
CA LEU A 234 -0.96 -11.99 -0.75
C LEU A 234 -2.08 -10.98 -0.96
N VAL A 235 -2.51 -10.27 0.10
CA VAL A 235 -3.49 -9.17 -0.02
C VAL A 235 -2.97 -8.06 -0.92
N ILE A 236 -1.72 -7.60 -0.72
CA ILE A 236 -1.11 -6.57 -1.56
C ILE A 236 -1.06 -7.02 -3.03
N ALA A 237 -0.73 -8.29 -3.30
CA ALA A 237 -0.68 -8.81 -4.65
C ALA A 237 -2.06 -8.83 -5.32
N VAL A 238 -3.12 -9.24 -4.60
CA VAL A 238 -4.49 -9.22 -5.10
C VAL A 238 -4.98 -7.79 -5.37
N VAL A 239 -4.73 -6.89 -4.43
CA VAL A 239 -5.16 -5.49 -4.54
C VAL A 239 -4.46 -4.78 -5.70
N LYS A 240 -3.18 -5.07 -5.93
CA LYS A 240 -2.42 -4.54 -7.08
C LYS A 240 -2.67 -5.30 -8.40
N GLY A 241 -3.59 -6.25 -8.42
CA GLY A 241 -3.95 -6.99 -9.64
C GLY A 241 -2.93 -8.04 -10.11
N TYR A 242 -1.92 -8.36 -9.30
CA TYR A 242 -0.93 -9.41 -9.63
C TYR A 242 -1.46 -10.83 -9.39
N ALA A 243 -2.59 -10.98 -8.69
CA ALA A 243 -3.23 -12.26 -8.44
C ALA A 243 -4.76 -12.10 -8.35
N PRO A 244 -5.55 -13.12 -8.73
CA PRO A 244 -6.99 -13.10 -8.55
C PRO A 244 -7.37 -13.24 -7.08
N THR A 245 -8.52 -12.67 -6.67
CA THR A 245 -9.02 -12.77 -5.28
C THR A 245 -9.14 -14.21 -4.77
N SER A 246 -9.50 -15.15 -5.65
CA SER A 246 -9.65 -16.58 -5.33
C SER A 246 -8.36 -17.24 -4.82
N ILE A 247 -7.19 -16.64 -5.05
CA ILE A 247 -5.92 -17.20 -4.61
C ILE A 247 -5.83 -17.32 -3.08
N ILE A 248 -6.52 -16.44 -2.34
CA ILE A 248 -6.52 -16.45 -0.87
C ILE A 248 -7.13 -17.76 -0.38
N GLU A 249 -8.32 -18.11 -0.86
CA GLU A 249 -9.00 -19.34 -0.46
C GLU A 249 -8.30 -20.59 -1.00
N ARG A 250 -7.85 -20.56 -2.28
CA ARG A 250 -7.05 -21.64 -2.88
C ARG A 250 -5.80 -21.96 -2.07
N SER A 251 -5.17 -20.95 -1.48
CA SER A 251 -3.94 -21.14 -0.69
C SER A 251 -4.13 -21.97 0.59
N TRP A 252 -5.37 -22.24 1.03
CA TRP A 252 -5.67 -23.17 2.12
C TRP A 252 -5.86 -24.62 1.67
N GLY A 253 -6.03 -24.85 0.36
CA GLY A 253 -6.14 -26.18 -0.23
C GLY A 253 -4.83 -26.97 -0.21
N GLU A 254 -4.81 -28.15 -0.84
CA GLU A 254 -3.61 -28.99 -0.88
C GLU A 254 -2.52 -28.46 -1.82
N GLU A 255 -2.88 -27.61 -2.78
CA GLU A 255 -1.97 -26.99 -3.73
C GLU A 255 -0.91 -26.12 -3.04
N LYS A 256 0.30 -26.13 -3.59
CA LYS A 256 1.36 -25.21 -3.17
C LYS A 256 1.23 -23.88 -3.90
N VAL A 257 1.08 -22.81 -3.13
CA VAL A 257 1.09 -21.43 -3.61
C VAL A 257 2.37 -20.78 -3.13
N ASP A 258 3.19 -20.30 -4.07
CA ASP A 258 4.40 -19.55 -3.71
C ASP A 258 4.01 -18.13 -3.30
N ILE A 259 4.08 -17.86 -2.00
CA ILE A 259 3.78 -16.56 -1.42
C ILE A 259 5.10 -15.96 -0.93
N PRO A 260 5.66 -14.96 -1.65
CA PRO A 260 6.84 -14.26 -1.18
C PRO A 260 6.60 -13.64 0.19
N LYS A 261 7.67 -13.49 0.97
CA LYS A 261 7.58 -12.90 2.31
C LYS A 261 7.70 -11.38 2.22
N ALA A 262 6.74 -10.62 2.77
CA ALA A 262 6.90 -9.17 2.95
C ALA A 262 8.10 -8.83 3.84
N PRO A 263 8.73 -7.63 3.81
CA PRO A 263 9.84 -7.29 4.69
C PRO A 263 9.40 -7.33 6.16
N GLY A 264 10.35 -7.53 7.07
CA GLY A 264 10.09 -7.43 8.50
C GLY A 264 9.76 -5.99 8.91
N LEU A 265 10.45 -5.03 8.29
CA LEU A 265 10.27 -3.59 8.52
C LEU A 265 8.80 -3.17 8.46
N GLY A 266 8.31 -2.53 9.53
CA GLY A 266 6.92 -2.14 9.69
C GLY A 266 6.03 -3.18 10.38
N LEU A 267 6.52 -4.39 10.69
CA LEU A 267 5.80 -5.33 11.56
C LEU A 267 6.10 -4.99 13.01
N VAL A 268 5.07 -4.70 13.79
CA VAL A 268 5.14 -4.29 15.18
C VAL A 268 4.25 -5.23 15.98
N PHE A 269 4.84 -5.94 16.94
CA PHE A 269 4.05 -6.68 17.92
C PHE A 269 3.43 -5.65 18.87
N GLU A 270 2.10 -5.64 18.98
CA GLU A 270 1.42 -4.58 19.73
C GLU A 270 1.04 -5.05 21.12
N ARG A 271 0.29 -6.14 21.23
CA ARG A 271 -0.32 -6.53 22.51
C ARG A 271 -0.50 -8.03 22.64
N VAL A 272 -0.32 -8.52 23.87
CA VAL A 272 -0.81 -9.84 24.30
C VAL A 272 -2.16 -9.65 24.98
N HIS A 273 -3.13 -10.50 24.64
CA HIS A 273 -4.45 -10.47 25.23
C HIS A 273 -4.59 -11.51 26.33
N PHE A 274 -4.92 -11.04 27.53
CA PHE A 274 -5.15 -11.88 28.71
C PHE A 274 -6.64 -12.09 29.01
N GLU A 275 -7.55 -11.70 28.12
CA GLU A 275 -9.00 -11.79 28.37
C GLU A 275 -9.47 -13.21 28.74
N LYS A 276 -8.88 -14.25 28.15
CA LYS A 276 -9.19 -15.65 28.49
C LYS A 276 -8.65 -16.04 29.86
N TYR A 277 -7.42 -15.63 30.18
CA TYR A 277 -6.78 -15.87 31.46
C TYR A 277 -7.55 -15.16 32.58
N ASN A 278 -7.82 -13.85 32.44
CA ASN A 278 -8.57 -13.06 33.41
C ASN A 278 -9.96 -13.64 33.68
N ARG A 279 -10.62 -14.19 32.66
CA ARG A 279 -11.93 -14.84 32.82
C ARG A 279 -11.86 -16.14 33.60
N HIS A 280 -10.81 -16.94 33.40
CA HIS A 280 -10.67 -18.25 34.06
C HIS A 280 -10.09 -18.14 35.47
N PHE A 281 -9.09 -17.29 35.66
CA PHE A 281 -8.26 -17.24 36.86
C PHE A 281 -8.36 -15.92 37.62
N GLY A 282 -8.73 -14.81 36.94
CA GLY A 282 -8.68 -13.48 37.54
C GLY A 282 -9.63 -13.22 38.72
N ASN A 283 -10.52 -14.16 39.04
CA ASN A 283 -11.48 -14.10 40.15
C ASN A 283 -11.39 -15.34 41.07
N ASP A 284 -10.33 -16.15 40.98
CA ASP A 284 -10.21 -17.40 41.76
C ASP A 284 -9.66 -17.20 43.19
N GLY A 285 -9.33 -15.96 43.56
CA GLY A 285 -8.79 -15.60 44.87
C GLY A 285 -7.30 -15.91 45.06
N LEU A 286 -6.64 -16.50 44.05
CA LEU A 286 -5.23 -16.87 44.03
C LEU A 286 -4.44 -16.08 42.98
N HIS A 287 -5.07 -15.73 41.86
CA HIS A 287 -4.45 -15.07 40.73
C HIS A 287 -5.04 -13.67 40.49
N GLU A 288 -4.16 -12.71 40.20
CA GLU A 288 -4.57 -11.36 39.83
C GLU A 288 -4.88 -11.26 38.33
N SER A 289 -5.87 -10.44 38.00
CA SER A 289 -6.20 -10.10 36.61
C SER A 289 -5.12 -9.21 35.99
N LEU A 290 -4.70 -9.53 34.77
CA LEU A 290 -3.70 -8.77 34.02
C LEU A 290 -4.38 -7.78 33.06
N ASN A 291 -4.19 -6.49 33.29
CA ASN A 291 -4.70 -5.42 32.42
C ASN A 291 -3.68 -4.27 32.36
N TRP A 292 -3.54 -3.67 31.18
CA TRP A 292 -2.61 -2.56 30.90
C TRP A 292 -3.34 -1.35 30.32
N ALA A 293 -4.60 -1.16 30.69
CA ALA A 293 -5.42 -0.06 30.19
C ALA A 293 -4.88 1.31 30.59
N GLU A 294 -4.24 1.41 31.76
CA GLU A 294 -3.65 2.66 32.27
C GLU A 294 -2.38 3.06 31.52
N GLU A 295 -1.71 2.09 30.89
CA GLU A 295 -0.48 2.27 30.12
C GLU A 295 -0.73 2.52 28.63
N GLU A 296 -1.97 2.43 28.14
CA GLU A 296 -2.30 2.53 26.72
C GLU A 296 -1.81 3.85 26.11
N GLU A 297 -1.98 4.97 26.82
CA GLU A 297 -1.48 6.28 26.38
C GLU A 297 0.05 6.31 26.26
N LYS A 298 0.76 5.68 27.20
CA LYS A 298 2.23 5.59 27.18
C LYS A 298 2.72 4.72 26.02
N ILE A 299 2.01 3.62 25.73
CA ILE A 299 2.30 2.73 24.58
C ILE A 299 2.09 3.48 23.26
N GLU A 300 0.99 4.24 23.14
CA GLU A 300 0.72 5.05 21.96
C GLU A 300 1.74 6.18 21.76
N ALA A 301 2.13 6.87 22.83
CA ALA A 301 3.19 7.88 22.79
C ALA A 301 4.51 7.27 22.31
N PHE A 302 4.92 6.13 22.88
CA PHE A 302 6.15 5.44 22.49
C PHE A 302 6.13 5.01 21.01
N LYS A 303 4.99 4.52 20.51
CA LYS A 303 4.83 4.18 19.08
C LYS A 303 5.07 5.40 18.18
N LYS A 304 4.46 6.54 18.53
CA LYS A 304 4.55 7.78 17.74
C LYS A 304 5.94 8.41 17.78
N GLU A 305 6.61 8.36 18.93
CA GLU A 305 7.89 9.02 19.17
C GLU A 305 9.10 8.20 18.73
N HIS A 306 9.02 6.86 18.80
CA HIS A 306 10.19 6.01 18.56
C HIS A 306 9.99 4.99 17.44
N ILE A 307 8.85 4.31 17.39
CA ILE A 307 8.63 3.21 16.45
C ILE A 307 8.34 3.72 15.03
N TYR A 308 7.34 4.59 14.86
CA TYR A 308 6.97 5.11 13.54
C TYR A 308 8.09 5.93 12.88
N PRO A 309 8.80 6.84 13.57
CA PRO A 309 9.89 7.60 12.97
C PRO A 309 11.00 6.68 12.45
N THR A 310 11.37 5.63 13.20
CA THR A 310 12.36 4.64 12.76
C THR A 310 11.90 3.90 11.50
N ILE A 311 10.65 3.42 11.48
CA ILE A 311 10.08 2.76 10.29
C ILE A 311 10.12 3.70 9.08
N ILE A 312 9.68 4.95 9.25
CA ILE A 312 9.65 5.97 8.21
C ILE A 312 11.06 6.22 7.66
N GLN A 313 12.04 6.40 8.53
CA GLN A 313 13.43 6.69 8.14
C GLN A 313 14.01 5.52 7.33
N THR A 314 13.87 4.29 7.82
CA THR A 314 14.37 3.09 7.11
C THR A 314 13.65 2.87 5.77
N VAL A 315 12.37 3.22 5.68
CA VAL A 315 11.63 3.13 4.41
C VAL A 315 12.12 4.16 3.40
N LYS A 316 12.38 5.41 3.82
CA LYS A 316 12.99 6.46 2.99
C LYS A 316 14.37 6.04 2.45
N GLU A 317 15.10 5.22 3.20
CA GLU A 317 16.43 4.72 2.87
C GLU A 317 16.46 3.48 1.94
N LYS A 318 15.34 3.15 1.26
CA LYS A 318 15.21 2.19 0.12
C LYS A 318 14.72 0.75 0.43
N SER A 319 14.19 0.45 1.61
CA SER A 319 13.75 -0.92 1.92
C SER A 319 12.44 -1.35 1.22
N MET A 320 11.43 -0.48 1.13
CA MET A 320 10.10 -0.85 0.62
C MET A 320 9.98 -0.81 -0.91
N LEU A 321 10.61 0.16 -1.59
CA LEU A 321 10.56 0.27 -3.07
C LEU A 321 11.22 -0.93 -3.74
N THR A 322 12.39 -1.33 -3.26
CA THR A 322 13.12 -2.50 -3.74
C THR A 322 12.29 -3.78 -3.56
N TRP A 323 11.49 -3.87 -2.49
CA TRP A 323 10.61 -5.02 -2.26
C TRP A 323 9.35 -5.00 -3.12
N LEU A 324 8.72 -3.85 -3.32
CA LEU A 324 7.56 -3.74 -4.22
C LEU A 324 7.93 -4.16 -5.65
N ALA A 325 9.17 -3.92 -6.10
CA ALA A 325 9.66 -4.41 -7.39
C ALA A 325 9.70 -5.94 -7.54
N THR A 326 9.67 -6.69 -6.43
CA THR A 326 9.62 -8.17 -6.44
C THR A 326 8.18 -8.72 -6.48
N LEU A 327 7.17 -7.86 -6.59
CA LEU A 327 5.74 -8.22 -6.54
C LEU A 327 5.23 -9.23 -7.57
N PRO A 328 5.79 -9.39 -8.79
CA PRO A 328 5.30 -10.40 -9.72
C PRO A 328 5.34 -11.79 -9.06
N ILE A 329 4.16 -12.37 -8.82
CA ILE A 329 4.04 -13.76 -8.39
C ILE A 329 4.24 -14.60 -9.64
N HIS A 330 5.14 -15.57 -9.59
CA HIS A 330 5.25 -16.59 -10.62
C HIS A 330 4.10 -17.57 -10.42
N ASP A 331 2.96 -17.30 -11.05
CA ASP A 331 1.93 -18.32 -11.22
C ASP A 331 2.44 -19.32 -12.26
N ASN A 332 2.88 -20.49 -11.81
CA ASN A 332 3.37 -21.55 -12.69
C ASN A 332 2.26 -22.18 -13.54
N ASP A 333 1.01 -21.73 -13.44
CA ASP A 333 -0.10 -22.23 -14.25
C ASP A 333 -0.32 -21.48 -15.58
N ALA A 334 0.35 -20.34 -15.83
CA ALA A 334 0.20 -19.60 -17.10
C ALA A 334 1.09 -20.10 -18.25
N THR A 335 2.10 -20.95 -17.98
CA THR A 335 3.09 -21.38 -18.99
C THR A 335 2.88 -22.81 -19.53
N SER A 336 1.97 -23.58 -18.95
CA SER A 336 1.72 -24.98 -19.37
C SER A 336 0.69 -25.12 -20.50
N LEU A 337 -0.06 -24.06 -20.84
CA LEU A 337 -1.08 -24.09 -21.90
C LEU A 337 -0.60 -23.61 -23.29
N GLN A 338 0.63 -23.09 -23.41
CA GLN A 338 1.21 -22.73 -24.72
C GLN A 338 2.30 -23.69 -25.24
N HIS A 339 2.73 -24.68 -24.46
CA HIS A 339 3.77 -25.62 -24.90
C HIS A 339 3.25 -26.90 -25.59
N ASN A 340 1.95 -27.20 -25.49
CA ASN A 340 1.35 -28.42 -26.09
C ASN A 340 0.61 -28.22 -27.42
N LYS A 341 0.84 -27.11 -28.14
CA LYS A 341 0.35 -26.91 -29.52
C LYS A 341 1.44 -26.82 -30.60
N ARG A 342 2.70 -27.10 -30.26
CA ARG A 342 3.83 -26.99 -31.22
C ARG A 342 4.65 -28.26 -31.45
N LEU A 343 4.24 -29.40 -30.90
CA LEU A 343 4.84 -30.71 -31.18
C LEU A 343 3.75 -31.69 -31.63
N GLY A 344 3.34 -31.55 -32.88
CA GLY A 344 2.30 -32.37 -33.50
C GLY A 344 2.21 -32.16 -35.00
N LEU A 345 3.36 -32.06 -35.67
CA LEU A 345 3.49 -32.18 -37.13
C LEU A 345 4.85 -32.82 -37.42
N ARG A 346 4.86 -34.15 -37.43
CA ARG A 346 5.57 -35.00 -38.39
C ARG A 346 5.11 -36.44 -38.22
#